data_AF-A0A2V8K1H4-F1
#
_entry.id   AF-A0A2V8K1H4-F1
#
_cell.length_a   1.000
_cell.length_b   1.000
_cell.length_c   1.000
_cell.angle_alpha   90.00
_cell.angle_beta   90.00
_cell.angle_gamma   90.00
#
_symmetry.space_group_name_H-M   'P 1'
#
loop_
_entity.id
_entity.type
_entity.pdbx_description
1 polymer ?
#
loop_
_entity_poly.entity_id
_entity_poly.type
_entity_poly.pdbx_seq_one_letter_code
_entity_poly.pdbx_strand_id
1 'polypeptide(L)'
;MKAMRAYGQTRQVNSESRDVVIHFEEGLIGFSECKDFVLKEADYLAPFRLLQSLESPARAFLVLEPTKLVTNYCDLVPAREWESLGVSGKIKPRAFVIVVIGSTPEFSTGNFQAPLLINDEKMIGKQVILTDSGFSVRHRLL
;
A
#
# COMPACT_ATOMS: atom_id res chain seq x y z
N MET A 1 -4.31 23.69 17.21
CA MET A 1 -4.81 22.35 17.60
C MET A 1 -6.31 22.24 17.32
N LYS A 2 -6.70 21.96 16.07
CA LYS A 2 -8.09 21.62 15.67
C LYS A 2 -8.00 20.79 14.39
N ALA A 3 -7.69 19.50 14.51
CA ALA A 3 -7.71 18.59 13.37
C ALA A 3 -8.01 17.12 13.77
N MET A 4 -8.58 16.88 14.95
CA MET A 4 -8.81 15.51 15.46
C MET A 4 -10.20 15.33 16.07
N ARG A 5 -11.25 15.82 15.41
CA ARG A 5 -12.65 15.67 15.88
C ARG A 5 -13.69 15.40 14.78
N ALA A 6 -13.29 14.96 13.59
CA ALA A 6 -14.23 14.69 12.49
C ALA A 6 -14.32 13.21 12.06
N TYR A 7 -13.78 12.25 12.83
CA TYR A 7 -13.89 10.82 12.53
C TYR A 7 -15.13 10.13 13.12
N GLY A 8 -16.15 10.91 13.50
CA GLY A 8 -17.39 10.40 14.08
C GLY A 8 -18.61 10.83 13.28
N GLN A 9 -18.82 10.28 12.09
CA GLN A 9 -20.14 10.21 11.45
C GLN A 9 -20.22 8.92 10.63
N THR A 10 -20.94 7.95 11.21
CA THR A 10 -21.34 6.69 10.61
C THR A 10 -22.16 6.94 9.35
N ARG A 11 -21.61 6.62 8.18
CA ARG A 11 -22.42 6.30 7.00
C ARG A 11 -22.45 4.78 6.88
N GLN A 12 -23.64 4.22 7.01
CA GLN A 12 -23.92 2.82 6.68
C GLN A 12 -23.43 2.55 5.25
N VAL A 13 -22.42 1.69 5.14
CA VAL A 13 -22.06 1.06 3.86
C VAL A 13 -22.85 -0.24 3.82
N ASN A 14 -23.94 -0.24 3.06
CA ASN A 14 -24.61 -1.47 2.68
C ASN A 14 -23.85 -2.11 1.51
N SER A 15 -23.82 -3.46 1.53
CA SER A 15 -23.56 -4.40 0.42
C SER A 15 -22.18 -5.08 0.39
N GLU A 16 -22.10 -6.19 1.14
CA GLU A 16 -21.51 -7.48 0.73
C GLU A 16 -20.38 -7.48 -0.32
N SER A 17 -19.25 -6.86 0.01
CA SER A 17 -17.97 -7.35 -0.50
C SER A 17 -17.34 -8.13 0.65
N ARG A 18 -17.03 -9.41 0.46
CA ARG A 18 -16.00 -10.02 1.31
C ARG A 18 -14.76 -9.21 1.02
N ASP A 19 -14.41 -8.27 1.91
CA ASP A 19 -13.16 -7.54 1.81
C ASP A 19 -12.06 -8.57 1.58
N VAL A 20 -11.42 -8.53 0.41
CA VAL A 20 -10.44 -9.55 0.05
C VAL A 20 -9.21 -9.29 0.90
N VAL A 21 -8.90 -10.24 1.78
CA VAL A 21 -7.81 -10.13 2.74
C VAL A 21 -6.49 -10.45 2.04
N ILE A 22 -5.51 -9.55 2.15
CA ILE A 22 -4.14 -9.74 1.70
C ILE A 22 -3.31 -10.16 2.92
N HIS A 23 -2.68 -11.33 2.85
CA HIS A 23 -1.83 -11.86 3.91
C HIS A 23 -0.35 -11.52 3.69
N PHE A 24 0.27 -10.88 4.67
CA PHE A 24 1.70 -10.57 4.71
C PHE A 24 2.34 -11.47 5.78
N GLU A 25 3.06 -12.51 5.34
CA GLU A 25 3.65 -13.53 6.25
C GLU A 25 4.52 -12.91 7.35
N GLU A 26 5.34 -11.92 7.00
CA GLU A 26 6.25 -11.20 7.91
C GLU A 26 5.62 -9.93 8.51
N GLY A 27 4.36 -9.63 8.14
CA GLY A 27 3.72 -8.35 8.38
C GLY A 27 4.37 -7.20 7.61
N LEU A 28 4.25 -5.98 8.16
CA LEU A 28 4.92 -4.79 7.62
C LEU A 28 6.12 -4.40 8.47
N ILE A 29 7.08 -3.68 7.88
CA ILE A 29 8.26 -3.18 8.58
C ILE A 29 7.81 -2.25 9.72
N GLY A 30 8.18 -2.58 10.96
CA GLY A 30 7.75 -1.87 12.16
C GLY A 30 6.37 -2.27 12.69
N PHE A 31 5.67 -3.20 12.01
CA PHE A 31 4.34 -3.72 12.37
C PHE A 31 4.25 -5.22 12.05
N SER A 32 5.20 -6.03 12.52
CA SER A 32 5.30 -7.46 12.21
C SER A 32 4.13 -8.30 12.75
N GLU A 33 3.38 -7.77 13.71
CA GLU A 33 2.17 -8.39 14.25
C GLU A 33 0.92 -8.13 13.39
N CYS A 34 0.97 -7.19 12.45
CA CYS A 34 -0.09 -6.97 11.48
C CYS A 34 0.21 -7.77 10.23
N LYS A 35 -0.52 -8.86 10.01
CA LYS A 35 -0.31 -9.77 8.88
C LYS A 35 -1.45 -9.71 7.88
N ASP A 36 -2.67 -9.49 8.34
CA ASP A 36 -3.86 -9.49 7.49
C ASP A 36 -4.34 -8.06 7.26
N PHE A 37 -4.45 -7.69 5.98
CA PHE A 37 -4.88 -6.36 5.57
C PHE A 37 -6.00 -6.43 4.55
N VAL A 38 -6.85 -5.41 4.56
CA VAL A 38 -7.83 -5.17 3.50
C VAL A 38 -7.51 -3.87 2.79
N LEU A 39 -7.59 -3.88 1.46
CA LEU A 39 -7.39 -2.69 0.64
C LEU A 39 -8.73 -2.04 0.36
N LYS A 40 -9.00 -0.91 1.00
CA LYS A 40 -10.25 -0.16 0.86
C LYS A 40 -10.09 0.95 -0.17
N GLU A 41 -11.05 1.02 -1.09
CA GLU A 41 -11.15 2.04 -2.12
C GLU A 41 -12.30 3.00 -1.79
N ALA A 42 -12.11 4.28 -2.08
CA ALA A 42 -13.17 5.27 -2.02
C ALA A 42 -12.85 6.42 -2.99
N ASP A 43 -13.85 6.90 -3.72
CA ASP A 43 -13.64 7.92 -4.77
C ASP A 43 -12.99 9.21 -4.24
N TYR A 44 -13.33 9.61 -3.01
CA TYR A 44 -12.75 10.81 -2.37
C TYR A 44 -11.30 10.60 -1.91
N LEU A 45 -10.81 9.36 -1.89
CA LEU A 45 -9.41 9.04 -1.62
C LEU A 45 -8.60 8.90 -2.90
N ALA A 46 -9.22 8.75 -4.07
CA ALA A 46 -8.50 8.56 -5.33
C ALA A 46 -7.49 9.71 -5.57
N PRO A 47 -6.24 9.41 -5.99
CA PRO A 47 -5.74 8.10 -6.45
C PRO A 47 -5.22 7.19 -5.32
N PHE A 48 -5.38 7.56 -4.06
CA PHE A 48 -4.97 6.78 -2.90
C PHE A 48 -5.99 5.72 -2.52
N ARG A 49 -5.51 4.73 -1.76
CA ARG A 49 -6.31 3.67 -1.14
C ARG A 49 -5.91 3.54 0.32
N LEU A 50 -6.78 2.94 1.12
CA LEU A 50 -6.49 2.67 2.53
C LEU A 50 -6.19 1.19 2.74
N LEU A 51 -4.95 0.87 3.10
CA LEU A 51 -4.55 -0.47 3.53
C LEU A 51 -4.79 -0.59 5.04
N GLN A 52 -5.82 -1.31 5.44
CA GLN A 52 -6.30 -1.40 6.82
C GLN A 52 -5.94 -2.76 7.42
N SER A 53 -5.21 -2.78 8.55
CA SER A 53 -4.95 -4.02 9.31
C SER A 53 -6.24 -4.54 9.94
N LEU A 54 -6.41 -5.87 9.93
CA LEU A 54 -7.49 -6.57 10.61
C LEU A 54 -7.19 -6.84 12.09
N GLU A 55 -5.92 -6.93 12.48
CA GLU A 55 -5.50 -7.10 13.88
C GLU A 55 -5.58 -5.80 14.66
N SER A 56 -5.41 -4.65 13.99
CA SER A 56 -5.44 -3.35 14.65
C SER A 56 -6.17 -2.30 13.80
N PRO A 57 -7.41 -1.93 14.19
CA PRO A 57 -8.16 -0.87 13.50
C PRO A 57 -7.42 0.48 13.45
N ALA A 58 -6.55 0.75 14.44
CA ALA A 58 -5.75 1.98 14.49
C ALA A 58 -4.61 2.01 13.45
N ARG A 59 -4.29 0.87 12.83
CA ARG A 59 -3.20 0.75 11.84
C ARG A 59 -3.78 0.69 10.44
N ALA A 60 -3.78 1.85 9.81
CA ALA A 60 -4.20 2.01 8.44
C ALA A 60 -3.22 2.91 7.71
N PHE A 61 -2.87 2.54 6.47
CA PHE A 61 -1.87 3.23 5.68
C PHE A 61 -2.50 3.74 4.41
N LEU A 62 -2.30 5.02 4.09
CA LEU A 62 -2.57 5.50 2.75
C LEU A 62 -1.53 4.92 1.80
N VAL A 63 -1.99 4.37 0.69
CA VAL A 63 -1.13 3.76 -0.33
C VAL A 63 -1.52 4.25 -1.72
N LEU A 64 -0.55 4.26 -2.63
CA LEU A 64 -0.77 4.55 -4.05
C LEU A 64 -0.06 3.52 -4.93
N GLU A 65 -0.57 3.28 -6.13
CA GLU A 65 0.15 2.49 -7.14
C GLU A 65 1.30 3.34 -7.69
N PRO A 66 2.56 2.92 -7.54
CA PRO A 66 3.73 3.73 -7.90
C PRO A 66 3.81 3.98 -9.41
N THR A 67 3.16 3.14 -10.23
CA THR A 67 3.02 3.30 -11.68
C THR A 67 2.28 4.57 -12.10
N LYS A 68 1.54 5.20 -11.18
CA LYS A 68 0.93 6.52 -11.40
C LYS A 68 1.95 7.65 -11.52
N LEU A 69 3.15 7.46 -10.95
CA LEU A 69 4.24 8.45 -10.99
C LEU A 69 5.45 7.94 -11.78
N VAL A 70 5.74 6.65 -11.69
CA VAL A 70 6.87 5.99 -12.36
C VAL A 70 6.33 4.81 -13.16
N THR A 71 6.02 5.03 -14.44
CA THR A 71 5.26 4.08 -15.27
C THR A 71 5.81 2.65 -15.26
N ASN A 72 7.14 2.48 -15.28
CA ASN A 72 7.83 1.20 -15.29
C ASN A 72 8.28 0.73 -13.89
N TYR A 73 7.70 1.25 -12.81
CA TYR A 73 8.17 0.98 -11.44
C TYR A 73 8.27 -0.51 -11.10
N CYS A 74 7.27 -1.32 -11.48
CA CYS A 74 7.28 -2.76 -11.19
C CYS A 74 8.45 -3.49 -11.87
N ASP A 75 8.92 -3.00 -13.02
CA ASP A 75 10.07 -3.58 -13.75
C ASP A 75 11.41 -3.26 -13.05
N LEU A 76 11.43 -2.25 -12.19
CA LEU A 76 12.59 -1.88 -11.38
C LEU A 76 12.72 -2.73 -10.11
N VAL A 77 11.66 -3.46 -9.73
CA VAL A 77 11.69 -4.42 -8.62
C VAL A 77 12.41 -5.68 -9.09
N PRO A 78 13.44 -6.18 -8.38
CA PRO A 78 14.16 -7.38 -8.79
C PRO A 78 13.24 -8.59 -8.97
N ALA A 79 13.39 -9.33 -10.08
CA ALA A 79 12.54 -10.47 -10.43
C ALA A 79 12.39 -11.51 -9.31
N ARG A 80 13.48 -11.80 -8.57
CA ARG A 80 13.47 -12.70 -7.41
C ARG A 80 12.42 -12.34 -6.34
N GLU A 81 12.08 -11.06 -6.20
CA GLU A 81 11.10 -10.61 -5.20
C GLU A 81 9.69 -10.98 -5.63
N TRP A 82 9.38 -10.83 -6.93
CA TRP A 82 8.14 -11.31 -7.53
C TRP A 82 8.03 -12.83 -7.50
N GLU A 83 9.11 -13.53 -7.84
CA GLU A 83 9.19 -15.00 -7.80
C GLU A 83 8.95 -15.53 -6.38
N SER A 84 9.48 -14.86 -5.34
CA SER A 84 9.24 -15.23 -3.94
C SER A 84 7.77 -15.12 -3.52
N LEU A 85 6.99 -14.25 -4.18
CA LEU A 85 5.54 -14.15 -4.04
C LEU A 85 4.78 -15.06 -5.02
N GLY A 86 5.48 -15.87 -5.80
CA GLY A 86 4.90 -16.72 -6.84
C GLY A 86 4.27 -15.94 -8.00
N VAL A 87 4.71 -14.70 -8.23
CA VAL A 87 4.37 -13.91 -9.42
C VAL A 87 5.40 -14.25 -10.50
N SER A 88 4.97 -14.93 -11.55
CA SER A 88 5.82 -15.29 -12.69
C SER A 88 5.03 -15.34 -13.99
N GLY A 89 5.71 -15.19 -15.14
CA GLY A 89 5.11 -15.34 -16.45
C GLY A 89 4.06 -14.26 -16.79
N LYS A 90 2.79 -14.64 -16.90
CA LYS A 90 1.67 -13.79 -17.36
C LYS A 90 0.96 -13.01 -16.24
N ILE A 91 1.31 -13.26 -14.99
CA ILE A 91 0.66 -12.60 -13.84
C ILE A 91 1.10 -11.14 -13.85
N LYS A 92 0.13 -10.22 -13.87
CA LYS A 92 0.42 -8.79 -13.83
C LYS A 92 0.94 -8.41 -12.43
N PRO A 93 2.18 -7.90 -12.31
CA PRO A 93 2.70 -7.49 -11.01
C PRO A 93 1.94 -6.26 -10.51
N ARG A 94 1.62 -6.28 -9.21
CA ARG A 94 0.98 -5.15 -8.54
C ARG A 94 1.80 -4.74 -7.33
N ALA A 95 2.03 -3.43 -7.23
CA ALA A 95 2.74 -2.83 -6.13
C ALA A 95 1.97 -1.63 -5.60
N PHE A 96 2.20 -1.34 -4.32
CA PHE A 96 1.78 -0.12 -3.66
C PHE A 96 2.97 0.49 -2.92
N VAL A 97 2.94 1.80 -2.71
CA VAL A 97 3.88 2.49 -1.81
C VAL A 97 3.09 3.22 -0.73
N ILE A 98 3.62 3.21 0.50
CA ILE A 98 3.00 3.92 1.62
C ILE A 98 3.21 5.42 1.47
N VAL A 99 2.15 6.18 1.70
CA VAL A 99 2.06 7.62 1.49
C VAL A 99 1.94 8.35 2.82
N VAL A 100 2.67 9.45 2.94
CA VAL A 100 2.53 10.45 4.00
C VAL A 100 2.01 11.73 3.37
N ILE A 101 0.82 12.16 3.79
CA ILE A 101 0.23 13.43 3.36
C ILE A 101 0.90 14.57 4.13
N GLY A 102 1.47 15.51 3.38
CA GLY A 102 2.13 16.69 3.94
C GLY A 102 1.12 17.72 4.42
N SER A 103 1.63 18.81 5.00
CA SER A 103 0.80 19.99 5.33
C SER A 103 0.18 20.64 4.09
N THR A 104 0.82 20.47 2.94
CA THR A 104 0.30 20.83 1.61
C THR A 104 0.53 19.66 0.64
N PRO A 105 -0.16 19.63 -0.51
CA PRO A 105 0.03 18.58 -1.52
C PRO A 105 1.50 18.40 -1.95
N GLU A 106 2.23 19.49 -2.16
CA GLU A 106 3.64 19.51 -2.57
C GLU A 106 4.56 18.90 -1.49
N PHE A 107 4.11 18.93 -0.23
CA PHE A 107 4.83 18.31 0.87
C PHE A 107 4.51 16.83 1.07
N SER A 108 3.57 16.27 0.31
CA SER A 108 3.23 14.85 0.38
C SER A 108 4.32 13.98 -0.25
N THR A 109 4.56 12.82 0.36
CA THR A 109 5.62 11.91 -0.08
C THR A 109 5.16 10.46 -0.06
N GLY A 110 5.77 9.63 -0.90
CA GLY A 110 5.63 8.18 -0.87
C GLY A 110 6.97 7.51 -0.58
N ASN A 111 6.93 6.33 0.04
CA ASN A 111 8.10 5.49 0.22
C ASN A 111 8.28 4.54 -0.97
N PHE A 112 8.93 5.03 -2.02
CA PHE A 112 9.26 4.26 -3.23
C PHE A 112 10.49 3.36 -3.03
N GLN A 113 11.16 3.44 -1.88
CA GLN A 113 12.23 2.50 -1.56
C GLN A 113 11.68 1.20 -0.96
N ALA A 114 10.51 1.24 -0.31
CA ALA A 114 9.95 0.08 0.39
C ALA A 114 8.52 -0.27 -0.08
N PRO A 115 8.33 -0.70 -1.34
CA PRO A 115 7.01 -1.05 -1.86
C PRO A 115 6.41 -2.27 -1.15
N LEU A 116 5.08 -2.30 -1.18
CA LEU A 116 4.25 -3.45 -0.87
C LEU A 116 3.96 -4.18 -2.18
N LEU A 117 4.57 -5.33 -2.37
CA LEU A 117 4.32 -6.20 -3.52
C LEU A 117 3.12 -7.08 -3.20
N ILE A 118 2.21 -7.27 -4.15
CA ILE A 118 0.99 -8.06 -3.99
C ILE A 118 0.86 -9.06 -5.12
N ASN A 119 0.58 -10.31 -4.77
CA ASN A 119 0.06 -11.32 -5.67
C ASN A 119 -1.46 -11.40 -5.48
N ASP A 120 -2.22 -10.80 -6.41
CA ASP A 120 -3.69 -10.77 -6.33
C ASP A 120 -4.33 -12.16 -6.53
N GLU A 121 -3.66 -13.11 -7.20
CA GLU A 121 -4.21 -14.46 -7.38
C GLU A 121 -4.15 -15.28 -6.09
N LYS A 122 -3.06 -15.11 -5.33
CA LYS A 122 -2.83 -15.82 -4.07
C LYS A 122 -3.25 -15.02 -2.83
N MET A 123 -3.56 -13.74 -3.02
CA MET A 123 -3.85 -12.77 -1.96
C MET A 123 -2.77 -12.74 -0.88
N ILE A 124 -1.51 -12.80 -1.30
CA ILE A 124 -0.35 -12.66 -0.42
C ILE A 124 0.45 -11.42 -0.79
N GLY A 125 1.05 -10.79 0.21
CA GLY A 125 1.85 -9.59 0.07
C GLY A 125 3.20 -9.70 0.78
N LYS A 126 4.14 -8.85 0.37
CA LYS A 126 5.45 -8.69 1.00
C LYS A 126 5.87 -7.22 0.92
N GLN A 127 6.40 -6.68 2.01
CA GLN A 127 7.11 -5.41 1.94
C GLN A 127 8.60 -5.67 1.68
N VAL A 128 9.17 -5.03 0.66
CA VAL A 128 10.57 -5.23 0.26
C VAL A 128 11.32 -3.92 0.29
N ILE A 129 12.56 -3.90 0.78
CA ILE A 129 13.44 -2.73 0.69
C ILE A 129 14.29 -2.85 -0.59
N LEU A 130 14.18 -1.87 -1.48
CA LEU A 130 14.94 -1.79 -2.73
C LEU A 130 16.26 -1.02 -2.50
N THR A 131 17.31 -1.73 -2.09
CA THR A 131 18.61 -1.15 -1.70
C THR A 131 19.31 -0.37 -2.80
N ASP A 132 19.22 -0.83 -4.05
CA ASP A 132 19.99 -0.29 -5.19
C ASP A 132 19.12 0.40 -6.25
N SER A 133 17.92 0.85 -5.85
CA SER A 133 16.94 1.43 -6.77
C SER A 133 17.13 2.91 -7.08
N GLY A 134 17.89 3.63 -6.25
CA GLY A 134 17.96 5.10 -6.28
C GLY A 134 16.68 5.79 -5.76
N PHE A 135 15.67 5.03 -5.33
CA PHE A 135 14.47 5.60 -4.73
C PHE A 135 14.69 6.04 -3.28
N SER A 136 14.01 7.13 -2.92
CA SER A 136 14.00 7.68 -1.57
C SER A 136 12.82 7.14 -0.77
N VAL A 137 13.00 7.01 0.55
CA VAL A 137 11.90 6.80 1.51
C VAL A 137 10.89 7.95 1.56
N ARG A 138 11.27 9.12 1.02
CA ARG A 138 10.44 10.33 0.92
C ARG A 138 10.51 10.89 -0.51
N HIS A 139 9.95 10.15 -1.45
CA HIS A 139 9.79 10.61 -2.83
C HIS A 139 8.60 11.58 -2.93
N ARG A 140 8.77 12.74 -3.58
CA ARG A 140 7.68 13.72 -3.75
C ARG A 140 6.60 13.17 -4.67
N LEU A 141 5.34 13.52 -4.38
CA LEU A 141 4.21 13.07 -5.20
C LEU A 141 3.84 14.06 -6.32
N LEU A 142 4.39 15.27 -6.26
CA LEU A 142 4.19 16.39 -7.18
C LEU A 142 5.55 17.01 -7.53
#